data_AF-A0A2L2YP84-F1
#
_entry.id   AF-A0A2L2YP84-F1
#
_cell.length_a   1.000
_cell.length_b   1.000
_cell.length_c   1.000
_cell.angle_alpha   90.00
_cell.angle_beta   90.00
_cell.angle_gamma   90.00
#
_symmetry.space_group_name_H-M   'P 1'
#
loop_
_entity.id
_entity.type
_entity.pdbx_description
1 polymer ?
#
loop_
_entity_poly.entity_id
_entity_poly.type
_entity_poly.pdbx_seq_one_letter_code
_entity_poly.pdbx_strand_id
1 'polypeptide(L)'
;MSKLSFRARALDASKPMPIYYMDDVPEFQDFATINRAVPQMPTGMEKEEECEHHLQRAISAQQAYGHTGELVIPTPEVYNVPKPVKDELYPATYKSSRQLIHVQPFSMDQDIPDYDMDSEDEKWLSQHPLIPTV
;
A
#
# COMPACT_ATOMS: atom_id res chain seq x y z
N MET A 1 12.71 -38.34 -6.59
CA MET A 1 12.90 -37.02 -7.24
C MET A 1 13.18 -36.00 -6.14
N SER A 2 14.45 -35.70 -5.88
CA SER A 2 14.83 -34.71 -4.86
C SER A 2 14.56 -33.30 -5.39
N LYS A 3 13.78 -32.52 -4.64
CA LYS A 3 13.49 -31.12 -4.96
C LYS A 3 14.79 -30.31 -4.82
N LEU A 4 15.33 -29.79 -5.93
CA LEU A 4 16.48 -28.89 -5.89
C LEU A 4 16.11 -27.65 -5.07
N SER A 5 16.78 -27.48 -3.92
CA SER A 5 16.64 -26.31 -3.07
C SER A 5 17.74 -25.31 -3.40
N PHE A 6 17.36 -24.15 -3.92
CA PHE A 6 18.26 -23.00 -4.02
C PHE A 6 18.34 -22.33 -2.66
N ARG A 7 19.22 -22.83 -1.80
CA ARG A 7 19.68 -22.04 -0.67
C ARG A 7 20.80 -21.15 -1.19
N ALA A 8 20.59 -19.84 -1.17
CA ALA A 8 21.68 -18.89 -1.39
C ALA A 8 22.82 -19.24 -0.43
N ARG A 9 23.91 -19.78 -0.97
CA ARG A 9 25.14 -20.00 -0.20
C ARG A 9 25.86 -18.65 -0.16
N ALA A 10 26.34 -18.27 1.02
CA ALA A 10 27.16 -17.08 1.17
C ALA A 10 28.35 -17.16 0.19
N LEU A 11 28.70 -16.02 -0.41
CA LEU A 11 29.86 -15.93 -1.29
C LEU A 11 31.11 -16.27 -0.48
N ASP A 12 31.80 -17.33 -0.90
CA ASP A 12 33.07 -17.73 -0.32
C ASP A 12 34.20 -16.96 -1.01
N ALA A 13 34.76 -15.97 -0.32
CA ALA A 13 35.83 -15.14 -0.82
C ALA A 13 37.14 -15.92 -1.11
N SER A 14 37.28 -17.13 -0.58
CA SER A 14 38.42 -18.01 -0.86
C SER A 14 38.26 -18.79 -2.17
N LYS A 15 37.04 -18.84 -2.71
CA LYS A 15 36.76 -19.56 -3.96
C LYS A 15 37.01 -18.63 -5.16
N PRO A 16 37.94 -18.98 -6.07
CA PRO A 16 38.17 -18.18 -7.27
C PRO A 16 36.94 -18.18 -8.18
N MET A 17 36.59 -17.00 -8.69
CA MET A 17 35.51 -16.81 -9.66
C MET A 17 35.99 -17.21 -11.06
N PRO A 18 35.24 -18.02 -11.81
CA PRO A 18 35.58 -18.31 -13.19
C PRO A 18 35.40 -17.05 -14.06
N ILE A 19 36.36 -16.80 -14.94
CA ILE A 19 36.32 -15.74 -15.96
C ILE A 19 36.07 -16.43 -17.30
N TYR A 20 35.05 -15.98 -18.02
CA TYR A 20 34.70 -16.51 -19.34
C TYR A 20 34.98 -15.46 -20.41
N TYR A 21 35.50 -15.90 -21.55
CA TYR A 21 35.57 -15.09 -22.75
C TYR A 21 34.27 -15.20 -23.55
N MET A 22 34.08 -14.29 -24.51
CA MET A 22 32.84 -14.26 -25.31
C MET A 22 32.58 -15.60 -26.01
N ASP A 23 33.64 -16.26 -26.47
CA ASP A 23 33.57 -17.56 -27.15
C ASP A 23 33.31 -18.74 -26.20
N ASP A 24 33.50 -18.56 -24.88
CA ASP A 24 33.25 -19.60 -23.87
C ASP A 24 31.80 -19.62 -23.38
N VAL A 25 31.02 -18.57 -23.70
CA VAL A 25 29.62 -18.45 -23.32
C VAL A 25 28.77 -19.09 -24.41
N PRO A 26 27.98 -20.15 -24.10
CA PRO A 26 27.10 -20.76 -25.10
C PRO A 26 26.14 -19.72 -25.68
N GLU A 27 25.89 -19.78 -26.99
CA GLU A 27 24.98 -18.83 -27.64
C GLU A 27 23.55 -19.01 -27.11
N PHE A 28 22.78 -17.92 -27.10
CA PHE A 28 21.44 -17.88 -26.53
C PHE A 28 20.47 -18.92 -27.15
N GLN A 29 20.73 -19.37 -28.37
CA GLN A 29 19.92 -20.38 -29.06
C GLN A 29 20.17 -21.81 -28.53
N ASP A 30 21.35 -22.11 -27.99
CA ASP A 30 21.65 -23.43 -27.41
C ASP A 30 20.86 -23.68 -26.11
N PHE A 31 20.41 -22.61 -25.45
CA PHE A 31 19.54 -22.67 -24.28
C PHE A 31 18.05 -22.86 -24.61
N ALA A 32 17.62 -22.60 -25.85
CA ALA A 32 16.21 -22.75 -26.24
C ALA A 32 15.79 -24.22 -26.39
N THR A 33 16.72 -25.11 -26.73
CA THR A 33 16.45 -26.55 -26.95
C THR A 33 16.41 -27.32 -25.62
N ILE A 34 16.97 -26.76 -24.57
CA ILE A 34 17.00 -27.37 -23.24
C ILE A 34 15.94 -26.66 -22.39
N ASN A 35 14.77 -27.29 -22.25
CA ASN A 35 13.74 -26.95 -21.26
C ASN A 35 14.23 -27.12 -19.80
N ARG A 36 15.40 -26.62 -19.46
CA ARG A 36 15.76 -26.30 -18.08
C ARG A 36 15.18 -24.93 -17.84
N ALA A 37 13.93 -24.91 -17.38
CA ALA A 37 13.36 -23.70 -16.80
C ALA A 37 14.43 -23.09 -15.88
N VAL A 38 14.94 -21.92 -16.27
CA VAL A 38 15.76 -21.11 -15.38
C VAL A 38 14.88 -20.93 -14.15
N PRO A 39 15.30 -21.43 -12.97
CA PRO A 39 14.51 -21.27 -11.76
C PRO A 39 14.25 -19.77 -11.62
N GLN A 40 12.98 -19.37 -11.67
CA GLN A 40 12.61 -17.97 -11.53
C GLN A 40 13.22 -17.47 -10.23
N MET A 41 14.10 -16.48 -10.35
CA MET A 41 14.74 -15.87 -9.19
C MET A 41 13.64 -15.30 -8.29
N PRO A 42 13.68 -15.55 -6.97
CA PRO A 42 12.73 -14.91 -6.08
C PRO A 42 12.96 -13.40 -6.17
N THR A 43 11.95 -12.69 -6.65
CA THR A 43 11.94 -11.23 -6.87
C THR A 43 12.02 -10.44 -5.55
N GLY A 44 11.79 -11.11 -4.43
CA GLY A 44 11.67 -10.50 -3.11
C GLY A 44 10.32 -9.82 -2.88
N MET A 45 9.37 -9.95 -3.82
CA MET A 45 8.03 -9.39 -3.75
C MET A 45 7.03 -10.44 -3.27
N GLU A 46 5.94 -10.02 -2.62
CA GLU A 46 4.91 -10.97 -2.19
C GLU A 46 4.22 -11.57 -3.42
N LYS A 47 3.82 -12.85 -3.33
CA LYS A 47 3.20 -13.57 -4.45
C LYS A 47 1.92 -12.87 -4.91
N GLU A 48 1.17 -12.33 -3.96
CA GLU A 48 -0.06 -11.60 -4.17
C GLU A 48 0.19 -10.30 -4.95
N GLU A 49 1.30 -9.60 -4.68
CA GLU A 49 1.71 -8.39 -5.40
C GLU A 49 2.14 -8.71 -6.85
N GLU A 50 2.89 -9.80 -7.07
CA GLU A 50 3.26 -10.27 -8.41
C GLU A 50 2.05 -10.69 -9.26
N CYS A 51 0.98 -11.12 -8.60
CA CYS A 51 -0.25 -11.58 -9.23
C CYS A 51 -1.29 -10.47 -9.42
N GLU A 52 -0.98 -9.23 -9.04
CA GLU A 52 -1.91 -8.10 -9.19
C GLU A 52 -2.27 -7.86 -10.66
N HIS A 53 -3.56 -7.95 -10.97
CA HIS A 53 -4.05 -8.01 -12.33
C HIS A 53 -3.81 -6.71 -13.11
N HIS A 54 -4.03 -5.55 -12.48
CA HIS A 54 -3.83 -4.25 -13.13
C HIS A 54 -2.35 -4.03 -13.48
N LEU A 55 -1.45 -4.44 -12.57
CA LEU A 55 -0.01 -4.35 -12.76
C LEU A 55 0.45 -5.25 -13.92
N GLN A 56 0.01 -6.52 -13.93
CA GLN A 56 0.34 -7.46 -14.99
C GLN A 56 -0.13 -6.98 -16.37
N ARG A 57 -1.36 -6.46 -16.45
CA ARG A 57 -1.87 -5.94 -17.72
C ARG A 57 -1.02 -4.72 -18.14
N ALA A 58 -0.67 -3.81 -17.24
CA ALA A 58 0.08 -2.59 -17.55
C ALA A 58 1.47 -2.94 -18.10
N ILE A 59 2.17 -3.87 -17.44
CA ILE A 59 3.45 -4.42 -17.87
C ILE A 59 3.32 -5.08 -19.26
N SER A 60 2.30 -5.91 -19.46
CA SER A 60 2.07 -6.62 -20.73
C SER A 60 1.81 -5.63 -21.88
N ALA A 61 1.02 -4.59 -21.65
CA ALA A 61 0.75 -3.56 -22.64
C ALA A 61 2.01 -2.75 -22.99
N GLN A 62 2.84 -2.41 -21.99
CA GLN A 62 4.11 -1.70 -22.20
C GLN A 62 5.10 -2.54 -23.01
N GLN A 63 5.24 -3.83 -22.72
CA GLN A 63 6.13 -4.73 -23.45
C GLN A 63 5.68 -4.97 -24.89
N ALA A 64 4.37 -5.10 -25.12
CA ALA A 64 3.83 -5.39 -26.44
C ALA A 64 3.77 -4.17 -27.36
N TYR A 65 3.42 -2.99 -26.83
CA TYR A 65 3.11 -1.80 -27.63
C TYR A 65 4.05 -0.62 -27.38
N GLY A 66 5.03 -0.74 -26.48
CA GLY A 66 5.97 0.33 -26.13
C GLY A 66 5.35 1.51 -25.38
N HIS A 67 4.03 1.50 -25.15
CA HIS A 67 3.27 2.53 -24.44
C HIS A 67 2.15 1.90 -23.61
N THR A 68 1.79 2.54 -22.49
CA THR A 68 0.75 2.07 -21.54
C THR A 68 -0.64 2.69 -21.79
N GLY A 69 -0.81 3.39 -22.92
CA GLY A 69 -1.82 4.44 -23.16
C GLY A 69 -3.22 4.27 -22.54
N GLU A 70 -3.87 3.13 -22.73
CA GLU A 70 -5.28 2.92 -22.33
C GLU A 70 -5.42 2.16 -21.01
N LEU A 71 -4.33 1.61 -20.49
CA LEU A 71 -4.36 0.68 -19.39
C LEU A 71 -3.71 1.28 -18.14
N VAL A 72 -4.56 1.88 -17.32
CA VAL A 72 -4.18 2.60 -16.11
C VAL A 72 -4.66 1.83 -14.88
N ILE A 73 -3.84 1.83 -13.83
CA ILE A 73 -4.23 1.31 -12.53
C ILE A 73 -5.31 2.25 -11.96
N PRO A 74 -6.52 1.75 -11.68
CA PRO A 74 -7.62 2.61 -11.23
C PRO A 74 -7.25 3.24 -9.89
N THR A 75 -7.21 4.57 -9.86
CA THR A 75 -7.04 5.35 -8.63
C THR A 75 -8.40 5.93 -8.25
N PRO A 76 -8.86 5.78 -6.99
CA PRO A 76 -10.11 6.40 -6.56
C PRO A 76 -10.10 7.92 -6.77
N GLU A 77 -11.25 8.47 -7.17
CA GLU A 77 -11.41 9.92 -7.28
C GLU A 77 -11.45 10.55 -5.89
N VAL A 78 -10.75 11.68 -5.72
CA VAL A 78 -10.70 12.43 -4.47
C VAL A 78 -11.47 13.74 -4.65
N TYR A 79 -12.33 14.05 -3.68
CA TYR A 79 -13.14 15.26 -3.67
C TYR A 79 -12.61 16.26 -2.66
N ASN A 80 -12.64 17.54 -3.04
CA ASN A 80 -12.28 18.61 -2.11
C ASN A 80 -13.43 18.89 -1.16
N VAL A 81 -13.16 18.84 0.14
CA VAL A 81 -14.08 19.31 1.16
C VAL A 81 -13.91 20.82 1.35
N PRO A 82 -15.00 21.61 1.41
CA PRO A 82 -14.92 23.03 1.72
C PRO A 82 -14.17 23.27 3.04
N LYS A 83 -13.12 24.11 3.01
CA LYS A 83 -12.31 24.43 4.19
C LYS A 83 -13.13 24.91 5.40
N PRO A 84 -14.14 25.80 5.24
CA PRO A 84 -14.91 26.29 6.39
C PRO A 84 -15.61 25.15 7.17
N VAL A 85 -16.22 24.21 6.45
CA VAL A 85 -16.92 23.06 7.06
C VAL A 85 -15.93 22.15 7.80
N LYS A 86 -14.76 21.92 7.21
CA LYS A 86 -13.71 21.11 7.85
C LYS A 86 -13.20 21.76 9.13
N ASP A 87 -12.92 23.06 9.08
CA ASP A 87 -12.33 23.79 10.21
C ASP A 87 -13.33 23.97 11.36
N GLU A 88 -14.64 24.05 11.05
CA GLU A 88 -15.74 24.05 12.02
C GLU A 88 -15.90 22.69 12.72
N LEU A 89 -15.93 21.59 11.95
CA LEU A 89 -16.12 20.23 12.49
C LEU A 89 -14.88 19.68 13.20
N TYR A 90 -13.68 20.03 12.73
CA TYR A 90 -12.41 19.47 13.21
C TYR A 90 -11.39 20.58 13.50
N PRO A 91 -11.56 21.33 14.60
CA PRO A 91 -10.64 22.41 14.96
C PRO A 91 -9.25 21.84 15.32
N ALA A 92 -8.19 22.53 14.90
CA ALA A 92 -6.80 22.14 15.13
C ALA A 92 -6.33 22.45 16.57
N THR A 93 -6.98 21.85 17.57
CA THR A 93 -6.69 22.08 19.00
C THR A 93 -5.52 21.26 19.53
N TYR A 94 -5.08 20.24 18.79
CA TYR A 94 -4.00 19.35 19.19
C TYR A 94 -2.64 20.05 19.23
N LYS A 95 -1.88 19.82 20.30
CA LYS A 95 -0.51 20.33 20.49
C LYS A 95 0.49 19.18 20.37
N SER A 96 1.39 19.26 19.39
CA SER A 96 2.42 18.24 19.18
C SER A 96 3.38 18.14 20.37
N SER A 97 3.53 16.94 20.93
CA SER A 97 4.54 16.65 21.96
C SER A 97 5.92 16.47 21.35
N ARG A 98 6.98 16.72 22.14
CA ARG A 98 8.37 16.40 21.77
C ARG A 98 8.72 14.92 21.96
N GLN A 99 7.87 14.19 22.67
CA GLN A 99 8.03 12.76 22.96
C GLN A 99 7.04 11.95 22.13
N LEU A 100 7.33 10.67 21.93
CA LEU A 100 6.43 9.75 21.25
C LEU A 100 5.14 9.56 22.07
N ILE A 101 4.02 9.36 21.38
CA ILE A 101 2.73 9.10 22.00
C ILE A 101 2.76 7.70 22.58
N HIS A 102 2.65 7.59 23.91
CA HIS A 102 2.47 6.32 24.60
C HIS A 102 0.98 6.07 24.82
N VAL A 103 0.37 5.25 23.97
CA VAL A 103 -1.06 4.90 24.07
C VAL A 103 -1.23 3.91 25.23
N GLN A 104 -1.90 4.33 26.30
CA GLN A 104 -2.43 3.40 27.30
C GLN A 104 -3.86 3.02 26.91
N PRO A 105 -4.23 1.73 26.95
CA PRO A 105 -5.62 1.31 26.79
C PRO A 105 -6.48 2.02 27.84
N PHE A 106 -7.54 2.65 27.36
CA PHE A 106 -8.42 3.57 28.09
C PHE A 106 -8.59 3.28 29.59
N SER A 107 -8.23 4.28 30.40
CA SER A 107 -8.96 4.53 31.65
C SER A 107 -10.35 5.02 31.22
N MET A 108 -11.42 4.53 31.83
CA MET A 108 -12.79 4.86 31.42
C MET A 108 -13.02 6.37 31.23
N ASP A 109 -13.12 6.83 29.99
CA ASP A 109 -13.63 8.16 29.66
C ASP A 109 -15.17 8.11 29.75
N GLN A 110 -15.71 8.36 30.94
CA GLN A 110 -17.16 8.44 31.20
C GLN A 110 -17.79 9.79 30.79
N ASP A 111 -17.09 10.62 30.01
CA ASP A 111 -17.53 12.00 29.73
C ASP A 111 -18.09 12.20 28.31
N ILE A 112 -18.29 11.13 27.53
CA ILE A 112 -18.98 11.22 26.23
C ILE A 112 -20.46 10.92 26.45
N PRO A 113 -21.38 11.87 26.19
CA PRO A 113 -22.81 11.60 26.25
C PRO A 113 -23.21 10.47 25.29
N ASP A 114 -24.12 9.61 25.73
CA ASP A 114 -24.63 8.50 24.90
C ASP A 114 -25.56 8.96 23.76
N TYR A 115 -25.93 10.24 23.72
CA TYR A 115 -26.90 10.81 22.78
C TYR A 115 -26.36 12.05 22.07
N ASP A 116 -26.42 12.02 20.74
CA ASP A 116 -26.15 13.13 19.85
C ASP A 116 -27.46 13.69 19.31
N MET A 117 -27.72 14.98 19.54
CA MET A 117 -28.91 15.66 19.03
C MET A 117 -28.91 15.72 17.51
N ASP A 118 -30.08 15.52 16.90
CA ASP A 118 -30.25 15.67 15.47
C ASP A 118 -30.92 17.01 15.08
N SER A 119 -31.13 17.18 13.78
CA SER A 119 -31.74 18.40 13.24
C SER A 119 -33.23 18.60 13.61
N GLU A 120 -33.93 17.56 14.06
CA GLU A 120 -35.29 17.66 14.60
C GLU A 120 -35.26 18.17 16.04
N ASP A 121 -34.35 17.62 16.86
CA ASP A 121 -34.15 18.05 18.25
C ASP A 121 -33.75 19.51 18.33
N GLU A 122 -32.82 19.95 17.48
CA GLU A 122 -32.41 21.36 17.39
C GLU A 122 -33.59 22.29 17.11
N LYS A 123 -34.46 21.90 16.16
CA LYS A 123 -35.67 22.68 15.84
C LYS A 123 -36.64 22.68 17.01
N TRP A 124 -36.86 21.54 17.64
CA TRP A 124 -37.76 21.41 18.77
C TRP A 124 -37.30 22.28 19.96
N LEU A 125 -36.01 22.25 20.29
CA LEU A 125 -35.40 23.07 21.35
C LEU A 125 -35.47 24.57 21.04
N SER A 126 -35.27 24.96 19.77
CA SER A 126 -35.40 26.37 19.37
C SER A 126 -36.81 26.94 19.58
N GLN A 127 -37.84 26.07 19.50
CA GLN A 127 -39.24 26.43 19.68
C GLN A 127 -39.68 26.36 21.15
N HIS A 128 -39.03 25.53 21.96
CA HIS A 128 -39.36 25.29 23.37
C HIS A 128 -38.12 25.50 24.26
N PRO A 129 -37.60 26.74 24.38
CA PRO A 129 -36.44 27.00 25.21
C PRO A 129 -36.72 26.63 26.67
N LEU A 130 -35.84 25.83 27.26
CA LEU A 130 -35.95 25.29 28.63
C LEU A 130 -35.82 26.35 29.73
N ILE A 131 -35.44 27.58 29.37
CA ILE A 131 -35.31 28.72 30.28
C ILE A 131 -36.13 29.88 29.69
N PRO A 132 -37.10 30.46 30.42
CA PRO A 132 -37.77 31.68 29.97
C PRO A 132 -36.72 32.81 29.91
N THR A 133 -36.49 33.33 28.71
CA THR A 133 -35.73 34.57 28.52
C THR A 133 -36.49 35.70 29.21
N VAL A 134 -35.86 36.31 30.22
CA VAL A 134 -36.31 37.54 30.89
C VAL A 134 -36.07 38.74 29.99
#